data_AF-A0A368FH65-F1
#
_entry.id   AF-A0A368FH65-F1
#
_cell.length_a   1.000
_cell.length_b   1.000
_cell.length_c   1.000
_cell.angle_alpha   90.00
_cell.angle_beta   90.00
_cell.angle_gamma   90.00
#
_symmetry.space_group_name_H-M   'P 1'
#
loop_
_entity.id
_entity.type
_entity.pdbx_description
1 polymer ?
#
loop_
_entity_poly.entity_id
_entity_poly.type
_entity_poly.pdbx_seq_one_letter_code
_entity_poly.pdbx_strand_id
1 'polypeptide(L)'
;MENGRISIQPSHMFEFLIGNIINRVLFTDRFEKEEEKKFFTLKSKLDNIFDTFEPRKAIADGIHVLEGDGSDFVDAFLIQMEKDEKSGKASSFDKESLCHTLLDLWAAGQETTATTLTWAFAYLLLHDEVSF
;
A
#
# COMPACT_ATOMS: atom_id res chain seq x y z
N MET A 1 -15.78 -0.42 -28.00
CA MET A 1 -15.05 -1.34 -28.89
C MET A 1 -14.83 -0.62 -30.20
N GLU A 2 -13.60 -0.18 -30.47
CA GLU A 2 -13.23 0.43 -31.75
C GLU A 2 -12.00 -0.33 -32.29
N ASN A 3 -12.18 -1.00 -33.44
CA ASN A 3 -11.13 -1.50 -34.34
C ASN A 3 -10.29 -2.73 -33.96
N GLY A 4 -10.84 -3.73 -33.26
CA GLY A 4 -10.28 -5.11 -33.24
C GLY A 4 -8.85 -5.28 -32.68
N ARG A 5 -8.21 -4.20 -32.26
CA ARG A 5 -6.96 -4.18 -31.50
C ARG A 5 -7.34 -4.10 -30.03
N ILE A 6 -6.88 -5.05 -29.23
CA ILE A 6 -6.98 -4.95 -27.78
C ILE A 6 -6.03 -3.82 -27.37
N SER A 7 -6.57 -2.61 -27.18
CA SER A 7 -5.83 -1.47 -26.65
C SER A 7 -5.83 -1.58 -25.13
N ILE A 8 -4.74 -2.12 -24.58
CA ILE A 8 -4.50 -2.13 -23.14
C ILE A 8 -3.90 -0.77 -22.78
N GLN A 9 -4.44 -0.09 -21.76
CA GLN A 9 -3.75 1.04 -21.12
C GLN A 9 -2.94 0.49 -19.93
N PRO A 10 -1.61 0.30 -20.07
CA PRO A 10 -0.81 -0.37 -19.05
C PRO A 10 -0.73 0.42 -17.76
N SER A 11 -0.82 1.76 -17.84
CA SER A 11 -0.79 2.67 -16.69
C SER A 11 -1.81 2.28 -15.62
N HIS A 12 -3.09 2.11 -15.98
CA HIS A 12 -4.14 1.74 -15.02
C HIS A 12 -3.92 0.34 -14.43
N MET A 13 -3.46 -0.62 -15.25
CA MET A 13 -3.16 -1.96 -14.75
C MET A 13 -2.00 -1.95 -13.74
N PHE A 14 -0.94 -1.22 -14.03
CA PHE A 14 0.19 -1.09 -13.11
C PHE A 14 -0.22 -0.36 -11.85
N GLU A 15 -0.99 0.71 -11.95
CA GLU A 15 -1.43 1.47 -10.78
C GLU A 15 -2.22 0.60 -9.79
N PHE A 16 -3.16 -0.21 -10.27
CA PHE A 16 -3.96 -1.09 -9.42
C PHE A 16 -3.13 -2.26 -8.83
N LEU A 17 -2.23 -2.84 -9.64
CA LEU A 17 -1.35 -3.92 -9.19
C LEU A 17 -0.39 -3.44 -8.10
N ILE A 18 0.27 -2.30 -8.32
CA ILE A 18 1.21 -1.70 -7.37
C ILE A 18 0.49 -1.35 -6.08
N GLY A 19 -0.68 -0.70 -6.18
CA GLY A 19 -1.50 -0.38 -5.02
C GLY A 19 -1.82 -1.60 -4.17
N ASN A 20 -2.15 -2.73 -4.79
CA ASN A 20 -2.40 -4.00 -4.09
C ASN A 20 -1.16 -4.60 -3.43
N ILE A 21 0.01 -4.50 -4.07
CA ILE A 21 1.27 -4.98 -3.49
C ILE A 21 1.61 -4.17 -2.25
N ILE A 22 1.53 -2.84 -2.34
CA ILE A 22 1.83 -1.95 -1.22
C ILE A 22 0.83 -2.16 -0.09
N ASN A 23 -0.48 -2.22 -0.40
CA ASN A 23 -1.51 -2.42 0.62
C ASN A 23 -1.31 -3.73 1.39
N ARG A 24 -0.92 -4.79 0.69
CA ARG A 24 -0.63 -6.09 1.32
C ARG A 24 0.59 -6.04 2.23
N VAL A 25 1.61 -5.24 1.90
CA VAL A 25 2.80 -5.07 2.75
C VAL A 25 2.47 -4.24 3.99
N LEU A 26 1.62 -3.23 3.85
CA LEU A 26 1.30 -2.32 4.93
C LEU A 26 0.24 -2.88 5.90
N PHE A 27 -0.76 -3.60 5.39
CA PHE A 27 -1.96 -3.99 6.13
C PHE A 27 -2.34 -5.47 6.00
N THR A 28 -1.55 -6.29 5.29
CA THR A 28 -1.92 -7.66 4.90
C THR A 28 -3.17 -7.79 4.00
N ASP A 29 -3.87 -6.68 3.72
CA ASP A 29 -5.09 -6.61 2.92
C ASP A 29 -4.86 -6.38 1.41
N ARG A 30 -5.84 -6.75 0.59
CA ARG A 30 -5.86 -6.50 -0.86
C ARG A 30 -7.16 -5.82 -1.28
N PHE A 31 -7.11 -5.04 -2.36
CA PHE A 31 -8.30 -4.47 -3.00
C PHE A 31 -8.95 -5.50 -3.91
N GLU A 32 -10.27 -5.66 -3.82
CA GLU A 32 -10.99 -6.51 -4.76
C GLU A 32 -11.15 -5.82 -6.13
N LYS A 33 -11.27 -6.60 -7.20
CA LYS A 33 -11.31 -6.04 -8.57
C LYS A 33 -12.54 -5.17 -8.84
N GLU A 34 -13.66 -5.48 -8.18
CA GLU A 34 -14.90 -4.67 -8.21
C GLU A 34 -14.73 -3.33 -7.48
N GLU A 35 -13.66 -3.20 -6.70
CA GLU A 35 -13.26 -2.00 -5.96
C GLU A 35 -12.26 -1.13 -6.73
N GLU A 36 -11.96 -1.41 -8.00
CA GLU A 36 -11.07 -0.58 -8.83
C GLU A 36 -11.57 0.88 -8.92
N LYS A 37 -12.88 1.09 -9.01
CA LYS A 37 -13.47 2.44 -8.86
C LYS A 37 -13.30 3.00 -7.44
N LYS A 38 -13.33 2.14 -6.43
CA LYS A 38 -13.01 2.51 -5.05
C LYS A 38 -11.54 2.82 -4.89
N PHE A 39 -10.59 2.30 -5.69
CA PHE A 39 -9.16 2.65 -5.64
C PHE A 39 -8.90 4.11 -6.02
N PHE A 40 -9.55 4.62 -7.07
CA PHE A 40 -9.48 6.04 -7.41
C PHE A 40 -10.23 6.91 -6.38
N THR A 41 -11.30 6.36 -5.81
CA THR A 41 -11.94 6.94 -4.62
C THR A 41 -11.03 6.81 -3.39
N LEU A 42 -10.13 5.82 -3.32
CA LEU A 42 -9.21 5.52 -2.23
C LEU A 42 -8.04 6.47 -2.27
N LYS A 43 -7.58 6.87 -3.45
CA LYS A 43 -6.61 7.97 -3.62
C LYS A 43 -7.17 9.29 -3.10
N SER A 44 -8.47 9.54 -3.28
CA SER A 44 -9.16 10.71 -2.72
C SER A 44 -9.64 10.50 -1.27
N LYS A 45 -9.72 9.24 -0.81
CA LYS A 45 -9.89 8.89 0.61
C LYS A 45 -8.55 8.75 1.34
N LEU A 46 -7.41 8.70 0.65
CA LEU A 46 -6.05 8.68 1.21
C LEU A 46 -5.76 10.00 1.92
N ASP A 47 -6.27 11.09 1.35
CA ASP A 47 -6.36 12.40 2.00
C ASP A 47 -7.31 12.40 3.22
N ASN A 48 -8.21 11.41 3.35
CA ASN A 48 -9.13 11.19 4.48
C ASN A 48 -8.71 9.98 5.37
N ILE A 49 -7.61 9.26 5.07
CA ILE A 49 -7.30 7.91 5.59
C ILE A 49 -6.79 7.91 7.02
N PHE A 50 -6.41 9.06 7.57
CA PHE A 50 -6.10 9.20 9.00
C PHE A 50 -7.30 8.93 9.93
N ASP A 51 -8.54 9.14 9.48
CA ASP A 51 -9.73 9.05 10.35
C ASP A 51 -10.22 7.60 10.61
N THR A 52 -9.71 6.60 9.88
CA THR A 52 -10.22 5.20 9.87
C THR A 52 -9.26 4.20 10.51
N PHE A 53 -8.46 4.60 11.52
CA PHE A 53 -7.56 3.68 12.22
C PHE A 53 -8.31 2.61 13.04
N GLU A 54 -8.90 1.62 12.36
CA GLU A 54 -9.46 0.38 12.90
C GLU A 54 -8.44 -0.73 13.27
N PRO A 55 -7.09 -0.64 13.13
CA PRO A 55 -6.21 -1.74 13.57
C PRO A 55 -6.44 -2.11 15.04
N ARG A 56 -6.62 -1.10 15.90
CA ARG A 56 -6.95 -1.32 17.32
C ARG A 56 -8.31 -1.95 17.53
N LYS A 57 -9.27 -1.76 16.62
CA LYS A 57 -10.61 -2.34 16.73
C LYS A 57 -10.56 -3.83 16.44
N ALA A 58 -9.88 -4.25 15.36
CA ALA A 58 -9.67 -5.67 15.09
C ALA A 58 -8.88 -6.39 16.20
N ILE A 59 -7.87 -5.71 16.78
CA ILE A 59 -7.12 -6.22 17.94
C ILE A 59 -8.00 -6.26 19.20
N ALA A 60 -8.78 -5.21 19.49
CA ALA A 60 -9.65 -5.13 20.66
C ALA A 60 -10.82 -6.13 20.59
N ASP A 61 -11.34 -6.41 19.40
CA ASP A 61 -12.39 -7.39 19.15
C ASP A 61 -11.84 -8.82 19.13
N GLY A 62 -10.52 -9.01 19.28
CA GLY A 62 -9.84 -10.31 19.29
C GLY A 62 -9.79 -11.01 17.92
N ILE A 63 -10.03 -10.26 16.85
CA ILE A 63 -10.02 -10.76 15.46
C ILE A 63 -8.59 -10.85 14.94
N HIS A 64 -7.70 -10.00 15.45
CA HIS A 64 -6.28 -9.95 15.06
C HIS A 64 -5.38 -9.97 16.30
N VAL A 65 -4.26 -10.71 16.23
CA VAL A 65 -3.32 -10.89 17.35
C VAL A 65 -1.94 -10.41 16.93
N LEU A 66 -1.34 -9.54 17.75
CA LEU A 66 0.04 -9.09 17.57
C LEU A 66 1.00 -10.17 18.11
N GLU A 67 1.65 -10.92 17.23
CA GLU A 67 2.62 -11.96 17.59
C GLU A 67 4.01 -11.70 16.97
N GLY A 68 5.05 -12.11 17.69
CA GLY A 68 6.44 -12.04 17.22
C GLY A 68 6.87 -10.62 16.88
N ASP A 69 7.26 -10.42 15.61
CA ASP A 69 7.71 -9.13 15.05
C ASP A 69 6.62 -8.45 14.19
N GLY A 70 5.39 -8.98 14.18
CA GLY A 70 4.27 -8.48 13.39
C GLY A 70 4.13 -9.15 12.02
N SER A 71 2.90 -9.22 11.50
CA SER A 71 2.60 -9.85 10.20
C SER A 71 2.67 -8.87 9.03
N ASP A 72 2.55 -7.57 9.32
CA ASP A 72 2.73 -6.46 8.41
C ASP A 72 3.40 -5.25 9.09
N PHE A 73 3.54 -4.16 8.33
CA PHE A 73 4.13 -2.93 8.84
C PHE A 73 3.36 -2.34 10.01
N VAL A 74 2.02 -2.35 9.98
CA VAL A 74 1.19 -1.80 11.06
C VAL A 74 1.40 -2.60 12.34
N ASP A 75 1.40 -3.92 12.27
CA ASP A 75 1.68 -4.78 13.43
C ASP A 75 3.05 -4.51 14.02
N ALA A 76 4.09 -4.49 13.18
CA ALA A 76 5.46 -4.25 13.62
C ALA A 76 5.58 -2.89 14.32
N PHE A 77 4.92 -1.85 13.77
CA PHE A 77 4.91 -0.52 14.36
C PHE A 77 4.18 -0.50 15.71
N LEU A 78 3.00 -1.13 15.81
CA LEU A 78 2.23 -1.21 17.06
C LEU A 78 2.98 -1.98 18.15
N ILE A 79 3.65 -3.08 17.79
CA ILE A 79 4.51 -3.85 18.70
C ILE A 79 5.67 -2.98 19.20
N GLN A 80 6.29 -2.18 18.33
CA GLN A 80 7.36 -1.27 18.72
C GLN A 80 6.86 -0.14 19.64
N MET A 81 5.70 0.45 19.34
CA MET A 81 5.04 1.43 20.21
C MET A 81 4.86 0.89 21.62
N GLU A 82 4.31 -0.32 21.76
CA GLU A 82 4.06 -0.94 23.07
C GLU A 82 5.37 -1.26 23.82
N LYS A 83 6.40 -1.72 23.11
CA LYS A 83 7.74 -1.97 23.70
C LYS A 83 8.32 -0.68 24.28
N ASP A 84 8.20 0.43 23.56
CA ASP A 84 8.72 1.72 24.01
C ASP A 84 7.95 2.26 25.22
N GLU A 85 6.61 2.19 25.18
CA GLU A 85 5.73 2.55 26.31
C GLU A 85 6.09 1.79 27.58
N LYS A 86 6.26 0.46 27.49
CA LYS A 86 6.66 -0.39 28.63
C LYS A 86 8.06 -0.08 29.16
N SER A 87 8.96 0.40 28.31
CA SER A 87 10.33 0.75 28.70
C SER A 87 10.45 2.14 29.33
N GLY A 88 9.41 2.97 29.24
CA GLY A 88 9.41 4.36 29.73
C GLY A 88 10.35 5.29 28.97
N LYS A 89 10.80 4.90 27.76
CA LYS A 89 11.65 5.73 26.92
C LYS A 89 10.81 6.74 26.13
N ALA A 90 11.40 7.90 25.86
CA ALA A 90 10.86 8.80 24.84
C ALA A 90 10.87 8.08 23.50
N SER A 91 9.73 8.07 22.81
CA SER A 91 9.56 7.38 21.53
C SER A 91 8.97 8.32 20.50
N SER A 92 9.43 8.14 19.25
CA SER A 92 8.82 8.74 18.07
C SER A 92 7.72 7.85 17.47
N PHE A 93 7.50 6.65 18.03
CA PHE A 93 6.44 5.75 17.60
C PHE A 93 5.14 6.15 18.31
N ASP A 94 4.28 6.84 17.58
CA ASP A 94 2.96 7.25 18.02
C ASP A 94 1.95 7.11 16.85
N LYS A 95 0.68 7.42 17.11
CA LYS A 95 -0.36 7.26 16.08
C LYS A 95 -0.17 8.21 14.89
N GLU A 96 0.31 9.41 15.16
CA GLU A 96 0.50 10.44 14.14
C GLU A 96 1.67 10.05 13.24
N SER A 97 2.80 9.63 13.82
CA SER A 97 3.96 9.17 13.06
C SER A 97 3.69 7.87 12.30
N LEU A 98 2.92 6.93 12.86
CA LEU A 98 2.47 5.74 12.15
C LEU A 98 1.73 6.13 10.86
N CYS A 99 0.76 7.02 10.96
CA CYS A 99 -0.08 7.33 9.83
C CYS A 99 0.62 8.24 8.80
N HIS A 100 1.51 9.14 9.23
CA HIS A 100 2.41 9.85 8.31
C HIS A 100 3.30 8.88 7.54
N THR A 101 3.84 7.88 8.24
CA THR A 101 4.72 6.88 7.61
C THR A 101 3.96 6.01 6.62
N LEU A 102 2.73 5.57 6.95
CA LEU A 102 1.90 4.81 6.01
C LEU A 102 1.57 5.61 4.75
N LEU A 103 1.21 6.89 4.90
CA LEU A 103 0.92 7.76 3.76
C LEU A 103 2.15 7.93 2.87
N ASP A 104 3.31 8.19 3.46
CA ASP A 104 4.57 8.36 2.74
C ASP A 104 4.97 7.08 2.00
N LEU A 105 4.97 5.94 2.69
CA LEU A 105 5.29 4.64 2.09
C LEU A 105 4.34 4.29 0.95
N TRP A 106 3.04 4.58 1.11
CA TRP A 106 2.06 4.31 0.07
C TRP A 106 2.26 5.19 -1.15
N ALA A 107 2.34 6.50 -0.96
CA ALA A 107 2.49 7.46 -2.05
C ALA A 107 3.83 7.28 -2.78
N ALA A 108 4.93 7.18 -2.05
CA ALA A 108 6.26 6.97 -2.62
C ALA A 108 6.34 5.64 -3.39
N GLY A 109 5.81 4.56 -2.81
CA GLY A 109 5.78 3.25 -3.46
C GLY A 109 4.98 3.27 -4.77
N GLN A 110 3.84 3.97 -4.77
CA GLN A 110 2.98 4.10 -5.92
C GLN A 110 3.68 4.84 -7.07
N GLU A 111 4.22 6.03 -6.79
CA GLU A 111 4.82 6.90 -7.83
C GLU A 111 6.10 6.30 -8.41
N THR A 112 7.01 5.83 -7.56
CA THR A 112 8.32 5.31 -7.99
C THR A 112 8.19 4.01 -8.79
N THR A 113 7.36 3.08 -8.32
CA THR A 113 7.18 1.77 -8.98
C THR A 113 6.40 1.92 -10.28
N ALA A 114 5.36 2.75 -10.32
CA ALA A 114 4.56 2.96 -11.54
C ALA A 114 5.39 3.61 -12.63
N THR A 115 6.19 4.62 -12.26
CA THR A 115 7.12 5.27 -13.18
C THR A 115 8.14 4.28 -13.71
N THR A 116 8.78 3.50 -12.82
CA THR A 116 9.79 2.51 -13.20
C THR A 116 9.24 1.45 -14.14
N LEU A 117 8.07 0.86 -13.84
CA LEU A 117 7.44 -0.14 -14.71
C LEU A 117 7.05 0.47 -16.06
N THR A 118 6.51 1.68 -16.07
CA THR A 118 6.15 2.36 -17.32
C THR A 118 7.37 2.52 -18.23
N TRP A 119 8.51 2.97 -17.69
CA TRP A 119 9.75 3.10 -18.45
C TRP A 119 10.34 1.75 -18.86
N ALA A 120 10.35 0.77 -17.96
CA ALA A 120 10.86 -0.57 -18.25
C ALA A 120 10.09 -1.22 -19.42
N PHE A 121 8.75 -1.15 -19.41
CA PHE A 121 7.94 -1.66 -20.50
C PHE A 121 8.10 -0.86 -21.79
N ALA A 122 8.20 0.48 -21.71
CA ALA A 122 8.50 1.29 -22.89
C ALA A 122 9.84 0.89 -23.52
N TYR A 123 10.85 0.60 -22.70
CA TYR A 123 12.16 0.15 -23.17
C TYR A 123 12.07 -1.24 -23.83
N LEU A 124 11.37 -2.19 -23.20
CA LEU A 124 11.16 -3.53 -23.76
C LEU A 124 10.37 -3.52 -25.08
N LEU A 125 9.52 -2.52 -25.33
CA LEU A 125 8.78 -2.38 -26.59
C LEU A 125 9.60 -1.71 -27.70
N LEU A 126 10.63 -0.94 -27.35
CA LEU A 126 11.46 -0.20 -28.32
C LEU A 126 12.74 -0.95 -28.71
N HIS A 127 13.10 -1.99 -27.96
CA HIS A 127 14.34 -2.75 -28.13
C HIS A 127 14.05 -4.25 -28.25
N ASP A 128 13.62 -4.68 -29.45
CA ASP A 128 13.27 -6.08 -29.79
C ASP A 128 14.36 -7.11 -29.49
N GLU A 129 15.62 -6.68 -29.37
CA GLU A 129 16.78 -7.50 -28.99
C GLU A 129 16.80 -7.92 -27.51
N VAL A 130 15.96 -7.29 -26.69
CA VAL A 130 15.81 -7.53 -25.25
C VAL A 130 14.42 -8.12 -24.92
N SER A 131 13.51 -8.15 -25.90
CA SER A 131 12.14 -8.66 -25.78
C SER A 131 12.12 -10.19 -25.99
N PHE A 132 11.39 -10.91 -25.14
CA PHE A 132 11.31 -12.39 -25.15
C PHE A 132 10.59 -12.97 -26.37
#